data_AF-A0A0E0A9T3-F1
#
_entry.id   AF-A0A0E0A9T3-F1
#
_cell.length_a   1.000
_cell.length_b   1.000
_cell.length_c   1.000
_cell.angle_alpha   90.00
_cell.angle_beta   90.00
_cell.angle_gamma   90.00
#
_symmetry.space_group_name_H-M   'P 1'
#
loop_
_entity.id
_entity.type
_entity.pdbx_description
1 polymer ?
#
loop_
_entity_poly.entity_id
_entity_poly.type
_entity_poly.pdbx_seq_one_letter_code
_entity_poly.pdbx_strand_id
1 'polypeptide(L)'
;MVYDGCQSWETAFIVQAYCSTDLVNEFSQTLTKAHEFIKKSQVLENHPDYEAYYRHRSKGSWTLSTADNGWCVSDCTAEALKVNAY
;
A
#
# COMPACT_ATOMS: atom_id res chain seq x y z
N MET A 1 -17.08 3.76 10.00
CA MET A 1 -16.54 2.87 8.97
C MET A 1 -15.44 2.07 9.64
N VAL A 2 -15.64 0.77 9.85
CA VAL A 2 -14.62 -0.08 10.50
C VAL A 2 -13.71 -0.59 9.39
N TYR A 3 -12.47 -0.10 9.36
CA TYR A 3 -11.42 -0.67 8.53
C TYR A 3 -10.83 -1.90 9.24
N ASP A 4 -10.39 -2.88 8.46
CA ASP A 4 -9.69 -4.09 8.91
C ASP A 4 -8.23 -3.81 9.37
N GLY A 5 -7.81 -2.55 9.32
CA GLY A 5 -6.52 -2.06 9.80
C GLY A 5 -6.02 -0.86 8.99
N CYS A 6 -4.72 -0.59 9.10
CA CYS A 6 -4.02 0.45 8.34
C CYS A 6 -2.64 -0.04 7.84
N GLN A 7 -2.52 -1.33 7.57
CA GLN A 7 -1.29 -2.05 7.30
C GLN A 7 -0.50 -1.46 6.13
N SER A 8 -1.14 -1.21 4.98
CA SER A 8 -0.47 -0.60 3.81
C SER A 8 -0.02 0.83 4.08
N TRP A 9 -0.86 1.62 4.74
CA TRP A 9 -0.55 3.01 5.07
C TRP A 9 0.60 3.15 6.07
N GLU A 10 0.52 2.44 7.20
CA GLU A 10 1.58 2.44 8.21
C GLU A 10 2.89 1.91 7.66
N THR A 11 2.86 0.79 6.92
CA THR A 11 4.07 0.21 6.35
C THR A 11 4.74 1.18 5.37
N ALA A 12 3.96 1.86 4.52
CA ALA A 12 4.51 2.83 3.57
C ALA A 12 5.22 3.98 4.29
N PHE A 13 4.63 4.53 5.36
CA PHE A 13 5.28 5.61 6.12
C PHE A 13 6.46 5.14 6.95
N ILE A 14 6.40 3.94 7.55
CA ILE A 14 7.51 3.37 8.30
C ILE A 14 8.73 3.18 7.40
N VAL A 15 8.54 2.65 6.19
CA VAL A 15 9.64 2.50 5.22
C VAL A 15 10.23 3.86 4.84
N GLN A 16 9.39 4.85 4.51
CA GLN A 16 9.87 6.21 4.22
C GLN A 16 10.64 6.83 5.39
N ALA A 17 10.18 6.61 6.62
CA ALA A 17 10.87 7.09 7.82
C ALA A 17 12.26 6.47 7.96
N TYR A 18 12.38 5.14 7.86
CA TYR A 18 13.69 4.48 7.93
C TYR A 18 14.62 4.91 6.79
N CYS A 19 14.11 5.04 5.55
CA CYS A 19 14.87 5.56 4.41
C CYS A 19 15.32 7.02 4.57
N SER A 20 14.68 7.78 5.47
CA SER A 20 15.06 9.15 5.80
C SER A 20 16.08 9.25 6.95
N THR A 21 16.62 8.10 7.38
CA THR A 21 17.64 7.99 8.43
C THR A 21 18.84 7.17 7.94
N ASP A 22 19.90 7.10 8.75
CA ASP A 22 21.07 6.26 8.47
C ASP A 22 20.89 4.78 8.90
N LEU A 23 19.66 4.36 9.23
CA LEU A 23 19.36 3.03 9.80
C LEU A 23 19.00 1.98 8.73
N VAL A 24 18.99 2.33 7.44
CA VAL A 24 18.59 1.42 6.34
C VAL A 24 19.40 0.12 6.34
N ASN A 25 20.72 0.21 6.56
CA ASN A 25 21.58 -0.98 6.58
C ASN A 25 21.29 -1.87 7.78
N GLU A 26 21.00 -1.29 8.95
CA GLU A 26 20.66 -1.99 10.18
C GLU A 26 19.36 -2.78 10.04
N PHE A 27 18.34 -2.18 9.41
CA PHE A 27 17.02 -2.79 9.21
C PHE A 27 16.79 -3.37 7.81
N SER A 28 17.86 -3.62 7.06
CA SER A 28 17.78 -4.06 5.65
C SER A 28 16.82 -5.24 5.44
N GLN A 29 16.90 -6.29 6.26
CA GLN A 29 16.00 -7.45 6.15
C GLN A 29 14.53 -7.10 6.43
N THR A 30 14.27 -6.20 7.38
CA THR A 30 12.92 -5.73 7.70
C THR A 30 12.36 -4.90 6.55
N LEU A 31 13.17 -4.00 5.97
CA LEU A 31 12.79 -3.16 4.85
C LEU A 31 12.51 -3.98 3.58
N THR A 32 13.30 -5.03 3.32
CA THR A 32 13.00 -5.98 2.22
C THR A 32 11.64 -6.63 2.39
N LYS A 33 11.29 -7.11 3.60
CA LYS A 33 9.98 -7.71 3.87
C LYS A 33 8.85 -6.68 3.74
N ALA A 34 9.07 -5.45 4.19
CA ALA A 34 8.10 -4.36 4.06
C ALA A 34 7.84 -4.02 2.58
N HIS A 35 8.88 -3.96 1.75
CA HIS A 35 8.76 -3.76 0.31
C HIS A 35 7.98 -4.90 -0.36
N GLU A 36 8.31 -6.15 -0.04
CA GLU A 36 7.55 -7.30 -0.52
C GLU A 36 6.08 -7.25 -0.12
N PHE A 37 5.78 -6.85 1.12
CA PHE A 37 4.41 -6.67 1.60
C PHE A 37 3.69 -5.61 0.77
N ILE A 38 4.27 -4.41 0.61
CA ILE A 38 3.66 -3.34 -0.20
C ILE A 38 3.40 -3.84 -1.63
N LYS A 39 4.35 -4.53 -2.26
CA LYS A 39 4.18 -5.07 -3.60
C LYS A 39 3.05 -6.10 -3.69
N LYS A 40 2.92 -6.99 -2.70
CA LYS A 40 1.84 -7.99 -2.62
C LYS A 40 0.47 -7.39 -2.30
N SER A 41 0.45 -6.22 -1.65
CA SER A 41 -0.77 -5.49 -1.28
C SER A 41 -1.37 -4.64 -2.41
N GLN A 42 -0.77 -4.62 -3.61
CA GLN A 42 -1.34 -3.91 -4.74
C GLN A 42 -2.65 -4.56 -5.21
N VAL A 43 -3.68 -3.76 -5.45
CA VAL A 43 -4.93 -4.23 -6.05
C VAL A 43 -4.69 -4.57 -7.52
N LEU A 44 -4.80 -5.84 -7.89
CA LEU A 44 -4.44 -6.30 -9.25
C LEU A 44 -5.58 -6.18 -10.27
N GLU A 45 -6.83 -6.11 -9.79
CA GLU A 45 -8.02 -6.12 -10.62
C GLU A 45 -9.06 -5.12 -10.09
N ASN A 46 -9.88 -4.56 -11.00
CA ASN A 46 -11.04 -3.78 -10.59
C ASN A 46 -12.12 -4.72 -10.04
N HIS A 47 -12.96 -4.23 -9.14
CA HIS A 47 -14.18 -4.95 -8.77
C HIS A 47 -15.04 -5.18 -10.03
N PRO A 48 -15.69 -6.36 -10.20
CA PRO A 48 -16.64 -6.59 -11.29
C PRO A 48 -17.73 -5.51 -11.31
N ASP A 49 -18.03 -4.95 -12.49
CA ASP A 49 -19.06 -3.91 -12.68
C ASP A 49 -18.89 -2.68 -11.75
N TYR A 50 -17.66 -2.32 -11.39
CA TYR A 50 -17.37 -1.25 -10.42
C TYR A 50 -18.09 0.08 -10.72
N GLU A 51 -18.26 0.44 -12.00
CA GLU A 51 -18.98 1.65 -12.43
C GLU A 51 -20.47 1.62 -12.06
N ALA A 52 -21.12 0.46 -12.17
CA ALA A 52 -22.53 0.28 -11.78
C ALA A 52 -22.74 0.47 -10.27
N TYR A 53 -21.68 0.28 -9.48
CA TYR A 53 -21.68 0.49 -8.03
C TYR A 53 -21.03 1.82 -7.60
N TYR A 54 -20.87 2.77 -8.53
CA TYR A 54 -20.27 4.09 -8.26
C TYR A 54 -18.86 4.03 -7.64
N ARG A 55 -18.12 2.94 -7.90
CA ARG A 55 -16.73 2.81 -7.43
C ARG A 55 -15.78 3.49 -8.40
N HIS A 56 -14.66 3.98 -7.89
CA HIS A 56 -13.54 4.37 -8.73
C HIS A 56 -12.77 3.14 -9.23
N ARG A 57 -12.03 3.26 -10.33
CA ARG A 57 -11.12 2.20 -10.80
C ARG A 57 -10.05 1.94 -9.73
N SER A 58 -9.83 0.69 -9.36
CA SER A 58 -8.93 0.30 -8.27
C SER A 58 -7.71 -0.50 -8.74
N LYS A 59 -7.70 -1.04 -9.96
CA LYS A 59 -6.54 -1.77 -10.49
C LYS A 59 -5.29 -0.87 -10.48
N GLY A 60 -4.22 -1.39 -9.89
CA GLY A 60 -2.92 -0.74 -9.74
C GLY A 60 -2.81 0.16 -8.50
N SER A 61 -3.87 0.28 -7.70
CA SER A 61 -3.90 1.12 -6.49
C SER A 61 -3.53 0.35 -5.23
N TRP A 62 -3.46 1.09 -4.11
CA TRP A 62 -3.40 0.54 -2.75
C TRP A 62 -4.57 1.05 -1.92
N THR A 63 -4.95 0.25 -0.94
CA THR A 63 -5.98 0.57 0.05
C THR A 63 -5.29 1.07 1.33
N LEU A 64 -6.08 1.49 2.33
CA LEU A 64 -5.56 1.81 3.66
C LEU A 64 -4.90 0.58 4.33
N SER A 65 -5.47 -0.60 4.12
CA SER A 65 -5.17 -1.83 4.86
C SER A 65 -4.52 -2.89 3.97
N THR A 66 -5.32 -3.78 3.39
CA THR A 66 -4.89 -4.94 2.59
C THR A 66 -5.52 -4.92 1.20
N ALA A 67 -5.00 -5.73 0.27
CA ALA A 67 -5.57 -5.85 -1.08
C ALA A 67 -7.03 -6.36 -1.05
N ASP A 68 -7.38 -7.20 -0.07
CA ASP A 68 -8.73 -7.78 0.07
C ASP A 68 -9.80 -6.74 0.36
N ASN A 69 -9.43 -5.61 0.98
CA ASN A 69 -10.32 -4.46 1.16
C ASN A 69 -10.78 -3.92 -0.22
N GLY A 70 -9.90 -3.90 -1.21
CA GLY A 70 -10.18 -3.52 -2.60
C GLY A 70 -10.59 -2.05 -2.83
N TRP A 71 -10.81 -1.26 -1.76
CA TRP A 71 -11.17 0.16 -1.84
C TRP A 71 -9.92 1.03 -1.96
N CYS A 72 -9.65 1.48 -3.19
CA CYS A 72 -8.53 2.36 -3.47
C CYS A 72 -8.61 3.68 -2.69
N VAL A 73 -7.48 4.13 -2.18
CA VAL A 73 -7.35 5.47 -1.56
C VAL A 73 -6.20 6.20 -2.22
N SER A 74 -6.42 7.46 -2.59
CA SER A 74 -5.50 8.23 -3.43
C SER A 74 -4.14 8.48 -2.75
N ASP A 75 -4.17 8.85 -1.48
CA ASP A 75 -2.95 9.07 -0.71
C ASP A 75 -2.21 7.76 -0.45
N CYS A 76 -2.91 6.68 -0.07
CA CYS A 76 -2.33 5.35 0.15
C CYS A 76 -1.64 4.84 -1.11
N THR A 77 -2.25 5.06 -2.26
CA THR A 77 -1.64 4.75 -3.56
C THR A 77 -0.37 5.56 -3.80
N ALA A 78 -0.38 6.86 -3.51
CA ALA A 78 0.79 7.71 -3.69
C ALA A 78 1.95 7.30 -2.78
N GLU A 79 1.68 7.05 -1.50
CA GLU A 79 2.72 6.67 -0.52
C GLU A 79 3.26 5.26 -0.76
N ALA A 80 2.40 4.29 -1.08
CA ALA A 80 2.83 2.95 -1.45
C ALA A 80 3.64 2.94 -2.76
N LEU A 81 3.27 3.77 -3.75
CA LEU A 81 4.01 3.88 -5.00
C LEU A 81 5.41 4.45 -4.79
N LYS A 82 5.57 5.47 -3.92
CA LYS A 82 6.91 5.98 -3.56
C LYS A 82 7.79 4.86 -3.01
N VAL A 83 7.25 4.05 -2.10
CA VAL A 83 8.00 2.95 -1.47
C VAL A 83 8.34 1.83 -2.46
N ASN A 84 7.41 1.48 -3.36
CA ASN A 84 7.59 0.42 -4.34
C ASN A 84 8.55 0.80 -5.48
N ALA A 85 8.84 2.09 -5.66
CA ALA A 85 9.77 2.60 -6.66
C ALA A 85 11.25 2.56 -6.22
N TYR A 86 11.52 2.36 -4.92
CA TYR A 86 12.85 2.04 -4.39
C TYR A 86 13.18 0.55 -4.59
#